data_AF-A0A2K5Y619-F1
#
_entry.id   AF-A0A2K5Y619-F1
#
_cell.length_a   1.000
_cell.length_b   1.000
_cell.length_c   1.000
_cell.angle_alpha   90.00
_cell.angle_beta   90.00
_cell.angle_gamma   90.00
#
_symmetry.space_group_name_H-M   'P 1'
#
loop_
_entity.id
_entity.type
_entity.pdbx_description
1 polymer ?
#
loop_
_entity_poly.entity_id
_entity_poly.type
_entity_poly.pdbx_seq_one_letter_code
_entity_poly.pdbx_strand_id
1 'polypeptide(L)' 'MEPLKVEKFATANRGNGLRAVTALRPGELLFRSDPLAYTVCKGSRGVVCDRCLLGCVWGALAHLSRDPGENIWSM' A
#
# COMPACT_ATOMS: atom_id res chain seq x y z
N MET A 1 5.04 25.31 1.92
CA MET A 1 4.50 24.01 2.36
C MET A 1 3.64 24.31 3.56
N GLU A 2 2.36 23.94 3.54
CA GLU A 2 1.47 24.17 4.68
C GLU A 2 2.03 23.49 5.94
N PRO A 3 1.88 24.10 7.13
CA PRO A 3 2.31 23.48 8.37
C PRO A 3 1.56 22.16 8.59
N LEU A 4 2.28 21.14 9.05
CA LEU A 4 1.68 19.84 9.33
C LEU A 4 0.69 19.97 10.49
N LYS A 5 -0.47 19.33 10.34
CA LYS A 5 -1.54 19.30 11.36
C LYS A 5 -1.30 18.23 12.44
N VAL A 6 -0.25 17.43 12.25
CA VAL A 6 0.17 16.35 13.13
C VAL A 6 1.67 16.39 13.35
N GLU A 7 2.12 15.95 14.53
CA GLU A 7 3.54 15.86 14.88
C GLU A 7 3.88 14.52 15.54
N LYS A 8 5.15 14.12 15.44
CA LYS A 8 5.69 12.97 16.16
C LYS A 8 5.82 13.32 17.65
N PHE A 9 5.46 12.40 18.54
CA PHE A 9 5.67 12.53 19.99
C PHE A 9 6.03 11.18 20.64
N ALA A 10 6.57 11.21 21.86
CA ALA A 10 6.81 10.01 22.65
C ALA A 10 5.55 9.64 23.45
N THR A 11 5.02 8.43 23.24
CA THR A 11 3.88 7.90 24.00
C THR A 11 4.33 7.41 25.38
N ALA A 12 3.38 7.23 26.30
CA ALA A 12 3.67 6.76 27.66
C ALA A 12 4.28 5.35 27.70
N ASN A 13 3.85 4.44 26.82
CA ASN A 13 4.22 3.02 26.90
C ASN A 13 4.28 2.27 25.55
N ARG A 14 4.32 2.96 24.40
CA ARG A 14 4.30 2.33 23.04
C ARG A 14 5.36 2.90 22.08
N GLY A 15 6.38 3.59 22.59
CA GLY A 15 7.38 4.25 21.76
C GLY A 15 6.85 5.53 21.11
N ASN A 16 7.18 5.78 19.84
CA ASN A 16 6.75 6.98 19.13
C ASN A 16 5.30 6.89 18.64
N GLY A 17 4.61 8.03 18.60
CA GLY A 17 3.27 8.17 18.03
C GLY A 17 3.12 9.46 17.23
N LEU A 18 1.93 9.64 16.65
CA LEU A 18 1.48 10.88 16.02
C LEU A 18 0.38 11.50 16.87
N ARG A 19 0.43 12.82 17.10
CA ARG A 19 -0.63 13.58 17.77
C ARG A 19 -1.02 14.80 16.95
N ALA A 20 -2.26 15.27 17.13
CA ALA A 20 -2.73 16.50 16.49
C ALA A 20 -2.09 17.73 17.14
N VAL A 21 -1.65 18.69 16.32
CA VAL A 21 -1.18 20.01 16.79
C VAL A 21 -2.25 21.11 16.64
N THR A 22 -3.34 20.80 15.96
CA THR A 22 -4.51 21.67 15.77
C THR A 22 -5.80 20.87 15.94
N ALA A 23 -6.94 21.54 16.14
CA ALA A 23 -8.23 20.87 16.17
C ALA A 23 -8.59 20.30 14.79
N LEU A 24 -9.00 19.04 14.75
CA LEU A 24 -9.30 18.32 13.51
C LEU A 24 -10.80 18.15 13.32
N ARG A 25 -11.26 18.17 12.06
CA ARG A 25 -12.65 17.88 11.68
C ARG A 25 -12.77 16.53 10.96
N PRO A 26 -13.91 15.83 11.05
CA PRO A 26 -14.15 14.63 10.25
C PRO A 26 -13.95 14.88 8.75
N GLY A 27 -13.21 14.00 8.08
CA GLY A 27 -12.88 14.10 6.65
C GLY A 27 -11.65 14.97 6.33
N GLU A 28 -11.00 15.56 7.32
CA GLU A 28 -9.82 16.40 7.11
C GLU A 28 -8.57 15.57 6.73
N LEU A 29 -7.89 15.95 5.64
CA LEU A 29 -6.65 15.31 5.21
C LEU A 29 -5.50 15.69 6.15
N LEU A 30 -4.91 14.70 6.82
CA LEU A 30 -3.81 14.88 7.78
C LEU A 30 -2.43 14.72 7.14
N PHE A 31 -2.28 13.71 6.28
CA PHE A 31 -1.05 13.43 5.55
C PHE A 31 -1.34 12.54 4.34
N ARG A 32 -0.49 12.61 3.30
CA ARG A 32 -0.50 11.69 2.16
C ARG A 32 0.94 11.32 1.82
N SER A 33 1.18 10.08 1.43
CA SER A 33 2.50 9.60 1.03
C SER A 33 2.36 8.51 -0.01
N ASP A 34 3.24 8.53 -0.99
CA ASP A 34 3.53 7.33 -1.77
C ASP A 34 4.28 6.32 -0.88
N PRO A 35 4.18 5.01 -1.17
CA PRO A 35 4.98 4.02 -0.45
C PRO A 35 6.47 4.29 -0.67
N LEU A 36 7.31 4.04 0.34
CA LEU A 36 8.77 4.06 0.17
C LEU A 36 9.20 3.08 -0.94
N ALA A 37 8.61 1.88 -0.89
CA ALA A 37 8.62 0.88 -1.94
C ALA A 37 7.37 0.01 -1.75
N TYR A 38 6.85 -0.58 -2.83
CA TYR A 38 5.76 -1.55 -2.77
C TYR A 38 5.91 -2.59 -3.89
N THR A 39 5.26 -3.74 -3.71
CA THR A 39 5.17 -4.80 -4.71
C THR A 39 3.82 -5.50 -4.60
N VAL A 40 3.39 -6.17 -5.65
CA VAL A 40 2.12 -6.92 -5.69
C VAL A 40 2.17 -8.16 -4.79
N CYS A 41 1.08 -8.46 -4.09
CA CYS A 41 0.95 -9.69 -3.31
C CYS A 41 0.95 -10.94 -4.20
N LYS A 42 1.43 -12.08 -3.67
CA LYS A 42 1.52 -13.36 -4.42
C LYS A 42 0.23 -13.74 -5.14
N GLY A 43 -0.92 -13.60 -4.49
CA GLY A 43 -2.23 -13.97 -5.04
C GLY A 43 -2.77 -13.04 -6.13
N SER A 44 -2.20 -11.85 -6.28
CA SER A 44 -2.63 -10.85 -7.26
C SER A 44 -1.63 -10.67 -8.40
N ARG A 45 -0.45 -11.29 -8.31
CA ARG A 45 0.59 -11.22 -9.34
C ARG A 45 0.08 -11.83 -10.64
N GLY A 46 0.11 -11.04 -11.72
CA GLY A 46 -0.44 -11.44 -13.04
C GLY A 46 -1.93 -11.12 -13.23
N VAL A 47 -2.65 -10.76 -12.15
CA VAL A 47 -4.07 -10.34 -12.20
C VAL A 47 -4.18 -8.81 -12.25
N VAL A 48 -3.32 -8.10 -11.51
CA VAL A 48 -3.27 -6.64 -11.45
C VAL A 48 -1.96 -6.10 -12.01
N CYS A 49 -1.93 -4.82 -12.38
CA CYS A 49 -0.70 -4.13 -12.75
C CYS A 49 0.18 -3.92 -11.51
N ASP A 50 1.44 -4.35 -11.55
CA ASP A 50 2.41 -4.20 -10.46
C ASP A 50 2.62 -2.75 -9.99
N ARG A 51 2.30 -1.75 -10.84
CA ARG A 51 2.42 -0.32 -10.52
C ARG A 51 1.11 0.28 -10.02
N CYS A 52 0.05 0.30 -10.83
CA CYS A 52 -1.18 0.98 -10.41
C CYS A 52 -2.08 0.13 -9.52
N LEU A 53 -1.79 -1.16 -9.34
CA LEU A 53 -2.57 -2.14 -8.56
C LEU A 53 -4.03 -2.29 -9.05
N LEU A 54 -4.34 -1.80 -10.26
CA LEU A 54 -5.63 -1.97 -10.91
C LEU A 54 -5.67 -3.29 -11.70
N GLY A 55 -6.85 -3.89 -11.81
CA GLY A 55 -7.06 -5.12 -12.59
C GLY A 55 -6.67 -4.95 -14.06
N CYS A 56 -5.86 -5.88 -14.56
CA CYS A 56 -5.51 -5.93 -15.97
C CYS A 56 -6.67 -6.53 -16.75
N VAL A 57 -7.36 -5.75 -17.58
CA VAL A 57 -8.48 -6.23 -18.41
C VAL A 57 -8.04 -7.37 -19.35
N TRP A 58 -6.75 -7.45 -19.70
CA TRP A 58 -6.17 -8.55 -20.50
C TRP A 58 -5.72 -9.77 -19.68
N GLY A 59 -5.54 -9.64 -18.35
CA GLY A 59 -5.12 -10.75 -17.47
C GLY A 59 -6.23 -11.78 -17.24
N ALA A 60 -7.50 -11.37 -17.36
CA ALA A 60 -8.66 -12.26 -17.21
C ALA A 60 -8.71 -13.38 -18.28
N LEU A 61 -8.11 -13.17 -19.45
CA LEU A 61 -8.02 -14.18 -20.51
C LEU A 61 -6.73 -15.03 -20.43
N ALA A 62 -5.66 -14.52 -19.80
CA ALA A 62 -4.39 -15.23 -19.69
C ALA A 62 -4.40 -16.34 -18.61
N HIS A 63 -5.21 -16.19 -17.56
CA HIS A 63 -5.37 -17.22 -16.51
C HIS A 63 -6.07 -18.50 -16.98
N LEU A 64 -6.80 -18.47 -18.10
CA LEU A 64 -7.43 -19.66 -18.70
C LEU A 64 -6.46 -20.51 -19.53
N SER A 65 -5.25 -20.01 -19.83
CA SER A 65 -4.28 -20.69 -20.71
C SER A 65 -3.03 -21.21 -19.99
N ARG A 66 -2.86 -20.96 -18.69
CA ARG A 66 -1.61 -21.25 -17.99
C ARG A 66 -1.80 -22.37 -16.96
N ASP A 67 -1.47 -23.58 -17.41
CA ASP A 67 -1.32 -24.77 -16.58
C ASP A 67 -0.48 -24.45 -15.32
N PRO A 68 -0.91 -24.81 -14.10
CA PRO A 68 -0.13 -24.62 -12.88
C PRO A 68 0.93 -25.74 -12.77
N GLY A 69 1.81 -25.83 -13.74
CA GLY A 69 2.99 -26.67 -13.73
C GLY A 69 4.24 -25.81 -13.67
N GLU A 70 5.11 -26.12 -12.71
CA GLU A 70 6.53 -25.74 -12.64
C GLU A 70 6.96 -24.55 -11.74
N ASN A 71 7.27 -24.93 -10.50
CA ASN A 71 8.56 -24.70 -9.81
C ASN A 71 9.16 -23.28 -9.85
N ILE A 72 8.85 -22.45 -8.85
CA ILE A 72 9.61 -21.19 -8.58
C ILE A 72 10.33 -21.19 -7.21
N TRP A 73 10.23 -22.28 -6.44
CA TRP A 73 11.00 -22.44 -5.18
C TRP A 73 12.30 -23.24 -5.38
N SER A 74 13.08 -22.87 -6.39
CA SER A 74 14.49 -23.29 -6.47
C SER A 74 15.37 -22.04 -6.34
N MET A 75 15.43 -21.51 -5.12
CA MET A 75 16.60 -20.95 -4.42
C MET A 75 16.18 -20.43 -3.05
#